data_AF-A0A7D5GHI2-F1
#
_entry.id   AF-A0A7D5GHI2-F1
#
_cell.length_a   1.000
_cell.length_b   1.000
_cell.length_c   1.000
_cell.angle_alpha   90.00
_cell.angle_beta   90.00
_cell.angle_gamma   90.00
#
_symmetry.space_group_name_H-M   'P 1'
#
loop_
_entity.id
_entity.type
_entity.pdbx_description
1 polymer ?
#
loop_
_entity_poly.entity_id
_entity_poly.type
_entity_poly.pdbx_seq_one_letter_code
_entity_poly.pdbx_strand_id
1 'polypeptide(L)'
;MATRRALVKTMLAGSTLGTGCLSVGRTIDCEANIPLSDEFSRVTYDVSHGFELLVETERVQMGGHVEFRLVNVTAEERKAGSKYAYAFQQLTDSGYRDLLFTDATGNSSIVTTHEPDEGFSWTFPATADGFSRDHVMCGDLSTGAYRFVYWGLDEPAIAVRFELVP
;
A
#
# COMPACT_ATOMS: atom_id res chain seq x y z
N MET A 1 52.24 20.02 -57.33
CA MET A 1 51.60 19.23 -56.25
C MET A 1 50.10 19.25 -56.52
N ALA A 2 49.60 18.32 -57.34
CA ALA A 2 49.15 16.96 -56.99
C ALA A 2 47.66 16.96 -56.57
N THR A 3 46.73 16.72 -57.53
CA THR A 3 45.92 15.46 -57.72
C THR A 3 44.67 15.44 -56.79
N ARG A 4 43.40 15.12 -57.13
CA ARG A 4 42.75 14.19 -58.08
C ARG A 4 41.29 14.60 -58.37
N ARG A 5 40.78 14.18 -59.53
CA ARG A 5 39.34 13.96 -59.85
C ARG A 5 38.88 12.56 -59.37
N ALA A 6 37.57 12.42 -59.13
CA ALA A 6 36.65 11.27 -59.40
C ALA A 6 35.62 11.12 -58.25
N LEU A 7 34.30 11.27 -58.43
CA LEU A 7 33.25 10.44 -59.09
C LEU A 7 32.68 9.26 -58.25
N VAL A 8 31.35 9.34 -58.04
CA VAL A 8 30.34 8.27 -57.83
C VAL A 8 30.25 7.53 -56.48
N LYS A 9 29.09 7.66 -55.80
CA LYS A 9 28.13 6.55 -55.62
C LYS A 9 26.81 7.00 -55.00
N THR A 10 25.73 6.87 -55.78
CA THR A 10 24.36 6.70 -55.29
C THR A 10 24.25 5.37 -54.54
N MET A 11 23.60 5.35 -53.38
CA MET A 11 22.88 4.18 -52.86
C MET A 11 21.69 4.63 -52.02
N LEU A 12 20.52 4.11 -52.36
CA LEU A 12 19.29 4.14 -51.58
C LEU A 12 19.33 3.08 -50.47
N ALA A 13 18.37 3.25 -49.55
CA ALA A 13 17.72 2.26 -48.69
C ALA A 13 18.39 1.93 -47.35
N GLY A 14 17.56 1.88 -46.32
CA GLY A 14 17.90 1.24 -45.05
C GLY A 14 17.22 1.88 -43.86
N SER A 15 15.95 1.52 -43.65
CA SER A 15 15.25 1.71 -42.39
C SER A 15 16.08 1.21 -41.21
N THR A 16 16.21 2.01 -40.17
CA THR A 16 16.23 1.51 -38.80
C THR A 16 15.15 2.26 -38.04
N LEU A 17 13.96 1.64 -38.02
CA LEU A 17 13.10 1.70 -36.85
C LEU A 17 14.01 1.37 -35.67
N GLY A 18 14.41 2.40 -34.93
CA GLY A 18 15.02 2.23 -33.64
C GLY A 18 13.99 1.54 -32.77
N THR A 19 14.11 0.22 -32.70
CA THR A 19 13.50 -0.66 -31.70
C THR A 19 14.02 -0.22 -30.33
N GLY A 20 13.55 0.93 -29.87
CA GLY A 20 13.59 1.30 -28.47
C GLY A 20 12.57 0.41 -27.80
N CYS A 21 13.08 -0.63 -27.16
CA CYS A 21 12.34 -1.57 -26.33
C CYS A 21 11.33 -0.76 -25.48
N LEU A 22 10.05 -0.80 -25.84
CA LEU A 22 8.97 -0.44 -24.93
C LEU A 22 8.96 -1.52 -23.85
N SER A 23 9.90 -1.45 -22.92
CA SER A 23 9.69 -2.00 -21.60
C SER A 23 8.58 -1.14 -21.01
N VAL A 24 7.33 -1.55 -21.23
CA VAL A 24 6.17 -1.08 -20.46
C VAL A 24 6.37 -1.66 -19.05
N GLY A 25 7.38 -1.17 -18.33
CA GLY A 25 7.41 -1.26 -16.89
C GLY A 25 6.28 -0.35 -16.44
N ARG A 26 5.24 -0.90 -15.83
CA ARG A 26 4.29 -0.07 -15.09
C ARG A 26 5.13 0.66 -14.03
N THR A 27 5.38 1.95 -14.25
CA THR A 27 5.88 2.81 -13.18
C THR A 27 4.78 2.86 -12.14
N ILE A 28 5.09 2.46 -10.90
CA ILE A 28 4.15 2.59 -9.79
C ILE A 28 3.95 4.08 -9.57
N ASP A 29 2.72 4.53 -9.74
CA ASP A 29 2.33 5.91 -9.52
C ASP A 29 1.77 6.03 -8.10
N CYS A 30 2.65 6.43 -7.18
CA CYS A 30 2.31 6.67 -5.78
C CYS A 30 1.31 7.83 -5.59
N GLU A 31 1.20 8.73 -6.57
CA GLU A 31 0.25 9.85 -6.54
C GLU A 31 -1.13 9.44 -7.07
N ALA A 32 -1.19 8.39 -7.89
CA ALA A 32 -2.44 7.80 -8.36
C ALA A 32 -3.11 6.87 -7.33
N ASN A 33 -2.47 6.60 -6.19
CA ASN A 33 -3.12 5.87 -5.11
C ASN A 33 -4.20 6.78 -4.52
N ILE A 34 -5.47 6.48 -4.78
CA ILE A 34 -6.59 7.22 -4.17
C ILE A 34 -6.49 6.98 -2.67
N PRO A 35 -6.19 8.01 -1.86
CA PRO A 35 -6.10 7.84 -0.43
C PRO A 35 -7.43 7.30 0.08
N LEU A 36 -7.42 6.28 0.93
CA LEU A 36 -8.63 5.86 1.64
C LEU A 36 -9.26 7.02 2.44
N SER A 37 -8.51 8.10 2.66
CA SER A 37 -8.93 9.29 3.39
C SER A 37 -9.78 10.30 2.62
N ASP A 38 -9.76 10.37 1.27
CA ASP A 38 -10.20 11.62 0.63
C ASP A 38 -11.56 11.64 -0.10
N GLU A 39 -12.13 10.51 -0.56
CA GLU A 39 -13.51 10.54 -1.09
C GLU A 39 -14.35 9.26 -0.96
N PHE A 40 -13.75 8.09 -0.72
CA PHE A 40 -14.46 6.81 -0.93
C PHE A 40 -14.56 5.89 0.28
N SER A 41 -14.05 6.26 1.46
CA SER A 41 -14.29 5.45 2.66
C SER A 41 -14.37 6.29 3.92
N ARG A 42 -15.51 6.22 4.61
CA ARG A 42 -15.56 6.66 6.01
C ARG A 42 -14.62 5.76 6.81
N VAL A 43 -13.77 6.34 7.65
CA VAL A 43 -12.92 5.60 8.59
C VAL A 43 -13.49 5.77 9.99
N THR A 44 -13.79 4.67 10.66
CA THR A 44 -14.09 4.62 12.10
C THR A 44 -12.90 4.04 12.87
N TYR A 45 -12.92 4.17 14.19
CA TYR A 45 -11.86 3.65 15.07
C TYR A 45 -12.37 2.47 15.89
N ASP A 46 -11.44 1.55 16.17
CA ASP A 46 -11.53 0.46 17.14
C ASP A 46 -12.58 -0.61 16.86
N VAL A 47 -13.86 -0.28 16.61
CA VAL A 47 -14.93 -1.27 16.35
C VAL A 47 -15.76 -0.89 15.12
N SER A 48 -16.02 -1.87 14.24
CA SER A 48 -16.89 -1.74 13.06
C SER A 48 -17.40 -3.11 12.59
N HIS A 49 -18.64 -3.20 12.15
CA HIS A 49 -19.23 -4.43 11.55
C HIS A 49 -19.10 -5.72 12.39
N GLY A 50 -19.02 -5.59 13.72
CA GLY A 50 -18.82 -6.72 14.61
C GLY A 50 -17.37 -7.19 14.73
N PHE A 51 -16.42 -6.44 14.15
CA PHE A 51 -15.00 -6.61 14.37
C PHE A 51 -14.43 -5.51 15.25
N GLU A 52 -13.45 -5.87 16.08
CA GLU A 52 -12.57 -4.96 16.80
C GLU A 52 -11.18 -5.01 16.17
N LEU A 53 -10.60 -3.84 15.88
CA LEU A 53 -9.21 -3.70 15.45
C LEU A 53 -8.39 -3.19 16.64
N LEU A 54 -7.25 -3.82 16.88
CA LEU A 54 -6.39 -3.61 18.04
C LEU A 54 -4.95 -3.39 17.58
N VAL A 55 -4.21 -2.62 18.38
CA VAL A 55 -2.74 -2.55 18.33
C VAL A 55 -2.19 -2.97 19.69
N GLU A 56 -1.15 -3.80 19.72
CA GLU A 56 -0.58 -4.29 20.98
C GLU A 56 0.11 -3.17 21.78
N THR A 57 0.86 -2.30 21.08
CA THR A 57 1.51 -1.13 21.68
C THR A 57 1.28 0.10 20.81
N GLU A 58 0.79 1.18 21.43
CA GLU A 58 0.56 2.45 20.74
C GLU A 58 1.86 3.23 20.51
N ARG A 59 2.95 2.92 21.21
CA ARG A 59 4.27 3.52 20.98
C ARG A 59 5.23 2.42 20.54
N VAL A 60 5.75 2.54 19.33
CA VAL A 60 6.61 1.55 18.69
C VAL A 60 7.94 2.20 18.36
N GLN A 61 9.03 1.63 18.85
CA GLN A 61 10.35 2.10 18.51
C GLN A 61 10.63 1.81 17.02
N MET A 62 11.23 2.76 16.30
CA MET A 62 11.71 2.51 14.94
C MET A 62 12.67 1.31 14.93
N GLY A 63 12.48 0.38 13.99
CA GLY A 63 13.18 -0.91 13.96
C GLY A 63 12.66 -1.96 14.96
N GLY A 64 11.75 -1.59 15.86
CA GLY A 64 11.00 -2.52 16.71
C GLY A 64 9.93 -3.29 15.94
N HIS A 65 8.95 -3.86 16.66
CA HIS A 65 7.82 -4.57 16.07
C HIS A 65 6.50 -3.98 16.52
N VAL A 66 5.53 -3.96 15.62
CA VAL A 66 4.14 -3.62 15.92
C VAL A 66 3.25 -4.78 15.50
N GLU A 67 2.31 -5.12 16.38
CA GLU A 67 1.29 -6.12 16.12
C GLU A 67 -0.09 -5.48 16.08
N PHE A 68 -0.85 -5.84 15.05
CA PHE A 68 -2.24 -5.47 14.88
C PHE A 68 -3.11 -6.73 14.85
N ARG A 69 -4.31 -6.66 15.43
CA ARG A 69 -5.28 -7.77 15.40
C ARG A 69 -6.66 -7.26 15.06
N LEU A 70 -7.29 -7.87 14.07
CA LEU A 70 -8.73 -7.74 13.80
C LEU A 70 -9.41 -8.97 14.39
N VAL A 71 -10.45 -8.81 15.20
CA VAL A 71 -11.11 -9.91 15.92
C VAL A 71 -12.63 -9.80 15.79
N ASN A 72 -13.32 -10.89 15.47
CA ASN A 72 -14.77 -10.97 15.53
C ASN A 72 -15.23 -10.97 16.99
N VAL A 73 -15.86 -9.88 17.43
CA VAL A 73 -16.34 -9.70 18.80
C VAL A 73 -17.81 -10.05 18.97
N THR A 74 -18.42 -10.67 17.95
CA THR A 74 -19.82 -11.13 18.00
C THR A 74 -19.91 -12.61 18.34
N ALA A 75 -21.09 -13.05 18.79
CA ALA A 75 -21.35 -14.46 19.07
C ALA A 75 -21.67 -15.30 17.82
N GLU A 76 -21.60 -14.70 16.62
CA GLU A 76 -21.92 -15.32 15.33
C GLU A 76 -20.73 -15.21 14.38
N GLU A 77 -20.69 -16.04 13.34
CA GLU A 77 -19.69 -15.90 12.28
C GLU A 77 -19.79 -14.53 11.59
N ARG A 78 -18.62 -13.96 11.25
CA ARG A 78 -18.51 -12.72 10.49
C ARG A 78 -17.60 -12.88 9.30
N LYS A 79 -17.83 -12.10 8.26
CA LYS A 79 -17.02 -12.12 7.03
C LYS A 79 -16.17 -10.87 6.95
N ALA A 80 -14.91 -11.06 6.60
CA ALA A 80 -13.98 -9.99 6.31
C ALA A 80 -13.35 -10.25 4.93
N GLY A 81 -12.97 -9.19 4.23
CA GLY A 81 -12.26 -9.26 2.97
C GLY A 81 -10.85 -9.81 3.12
N SER A 82 -10.04 -9.64 2.07
CA SER A 82 -8.63 -10.08 2.06
C SER A 82 -7.85 -9.55 3.27
N LYS A 83 -6.99 -10.39 3.87
CA LYS A 83 -6.05 -9.95 4.91
C LYS A 83 -5.03 -8.91 4.41
N TYR A 84 -4.91 -8.74 3.08
CA TYR A 84 -4.07 -7.74 2.43
C TYR A 84 -4.83 -6.44 2.14
N ALA A 85 -6.07 -6.32 2.62
CA ALA A 85 -6.87 -5.11 2.49
C ALA A 85 -6.56 -4.12 3.62
N TYR A 86 -5.29 -3.71 3.73
CA TYR A 86 -4.84 -2.74 4.72
C TYR A 86 -4.05 -1.57 4.11
N ALA A 87 -3.86 -0.53 4.90
CA ALA A 87 -3.01 0.62 4.59
C ALA A 87 -2.30 1.13 5.85
N PHE A 88 -1.09 1.65 5.67
CA PHE A 88 -0.42 2.50 6.66
C PHE A 88 -0.57 3.95 6.26
N GLN A 89 -1.03 4.78 7.19
CA GLN A 89 -1.22 6.19 6.95
C GLN A 89 -0.49 7.03 7.99
N GLN A 90 0.29 7.99 7.51
CA GLN A 90 0.98 8.96 8.34
C GLN A 90 0.09 10.17 8.56
N LEU A 91 0.04 10.68 9.79
CA LEU A 91 -0.57 11.98 10.07
C LEU A 91 0.39 13.10 9.66
N THR A 92 -0.08 14.00 8.81
CA THR A 92 0.61 15.22 8.38
C THR A 92 -0.26 16.45 8.71
N ASP A 93 0.27 17.65 8.47
CA ASP A 93 -0.47 18.90 8.63
C ASP A 93 -1.70 18.99 7.71
N SER A 94 -1.70 18.26 6.60
CA SER A 94 -2.81 18.19 5.65
C SER A 94 -3.76 17.00 5.90
N GLY A 95 -3.57 16.24 6.99
CA GLY A 95 -4.38 15.07 7.31
C GLY A 95 -3.61 13.75 7.13
N TYR A 96 -4.34 12.66 6.90
CA TYR A 96 -3.72 11.34 6.75
C TYR A 96 -3.27 11.10 5.31
N ARG A 97 -2.01 10.73 5.14
CA ARG A 97 -1.37 10.36 3.86
C ARG A 97 -1.01 8.89 3.84
N ASP A 98 -1.36 8.19 2.77
CA ASP A 98 -1.01 6.79 2.54
C ASP A 98 0.50 6.65 2.31
N LEU A 99 1.11 5.67 2.99
CA LEU A 99 2.51 5.28 2.77
C LEU A 99 2.65 4.09 1.84
N LEU A 100 1.60 3.32 1.64
CA LEU A 100 1.62 2.13 0.80
C LEU A 100 0.80 2.37 -0.45
N PHE A 101 1.37 2.07 -1.61
CA PHE A 101 0.59 1.83 -2.82
C PHE A 101 -0.03 0.44 -2.76
N THR A 102 -1.36 0.41 -2.88
CA THR A 102 -2.11 -0.83 -2.95
C THR A 102 -2.91 -0.84 -4.25
N ASP A 103 -2.71 -1.89 -5.05
CA ASP A 103 -3.64 -2.19 -6.15
C ASP A 103 -4.96 -2.67 -5.53
N ALA A 104 -5.87 -1.72 -5.29
CA ALA A 104 -7.19 -1.98 -4.72
C ALA A 104 -8.02 -2.98 -5.56
N THR A 105 -7.69 -3.16 -6.85
CA THR A 105 -8.45 -4.03 -7.76
C THR A 105 -8.13 -5.51 -7.59
N GLY A 106 -6.97 -5.86 -7.02
CA GLY A 106 -6.54 -7.26 -6.86
C GLY A 106 -7.10 -7.99 -5.63
N ASN A 107 -7.51 -7.26 -4.59
CA ASN A 107 -7.76 -7.84 -3.26
C ASN A 107 -9.23 -7.87 -2.81
N SER A 108 -10.15 -7.24 -3.53
CA SER A 108 -11.56 -7.10 -3.10
C SER A 108 -12.41 -8.37 -3.24
N SER A 109 -11.94 -9.39 -3.97
CA SER A 109 -12.74 -10.60 -4.28
C SER A 109 -12.53 -11.75 -3.30
N ILE A 110 -11.57 -11.64 -2.37
CA ILE A 110 -11.31 -12.66 -1.36
C ILE A 110 -12.11 -12.32 -0.11
N VAL A 111 -12.93 -13.26 0.35
CA VAL A 111 -13.69 -13.16 1.59
C VAL A 111 -13.35 -14.35 2.49
N THR A 112 -13.05 -14.07 3.75
CA THR A 112 -12.75 -15.05 4.79
C THR A 112 -13.83 -14.98 5.86
N THR A 113 -14.34 -16.14 6.27
CA THR A 113 -15.25 -16.24 7.42
C THR A 113 -14.43 -16.41 8.69
N HIS A 114 -14.83 -15.73 9.75
CA HIS A 114 -14.23 -15.78 11.09
C HIS A 114 -15.29 -16.20 12.10
N GLU A 115 -15.01 -17.25 12.87
CA GLU A 115 -15.80 -17.62 14.04
C GLU A 115 -15.68 -16.55 15.14
N PRO A 116 -16.51 -16.59 16.20
CA PRO A 116 -16.30 -15.76 17.38
C PRO A 116 -14.86 -15.87 17.90
N ASP A 117 -14.27 -14.72 18.28
CA ASP A 117 -12.88 -14.59 18.75
C ASP A 117 -11.78 -14.89 17.71
N GLU A 118 -12.14 -15.21 16.46
CA GLU A 118 -11.19 -15.35 15.36
C GLU A 118 -11.01 -14.05 14.57
N GLY A 119 -9.96 -14.00 13.74
CA GLY A 119 -9.73 -12.87 12.86
C GLY A 119 -8.36 -12.88 12.20
N PHE A 120 -7.82 -11.70 11.92
CA PHE A 120 -6.50 -11.53 11.33
C PHE A 120 -5.50 -10.99 12.35
N SER A 121 -4.25 -11.42 12.25
CA SER A 121 -3.12 -10.83 12.96
C SER A 121 -2.05 -10.44 11.95
N TRP A 122 -1.45 -9.28 12.18
CA TRP A 122 -0.33 -8.78 11.41
C TRP A 122 0.80 -8.36 12.34
N THR A 123 2.01 -8.83 12.06
CA THR A 123 3.22 -8.40 12.76
C THR A 123 4.22 -7.84 11.76
N PHE A 124 4.61 -6.59 12.00
CA PHE A 124 5.53 -5.86 11.12
C PHE A 124 6.73 -5.34 11.91
N PRO A 125 7.95 -5.47 11.36
CA PRO A 125 9.06 -4.62 11.75
C PRO A 125 8.69 -3.16 11.43
N ALA A 126 8.96 -2.24 12.36
CA ALA A 126 8.74 -0.80 12.20
C ALA A 126 9.84 -0.17 11.33
N THR A 127 9.94 -0.65 10.09
CA THR A 127 10.88 -0.23 9.05
C THR A 127 10.14 -0.12 7.73
N ALA A 128 10.73 0.57 6.75
CA ALA A 128 10.12 0.70 5.43
C ALA A 128 9.85 -0.67 4.79
N ASP A 129 10.87 -1.54 4.75
CA ASP A 129 10.77 -2.91 4.24
C ASP A 129 9.77 -3.78 5.02
N GLY A 130 9.65 -3.53 6.34
CA GLY A 130 8.73 -4.24 7.20
C GLY A 130 7.28 -3.95 6.84
N PHE A 131 6.93 -2.67 6.68
CA PHE A 131 5.58 -2.23 6.29
C PHE A 131 5.25 -2.51 4.83
N SER A 132 6.24 -2.56 3.94
CA SER A 132 6.05 -2.83 2.52
C SER A 132 6.23 -4.31 2.15
N ARG A 133 5.94 -5.23 3.08
CA ARG A 133 6.08 -6.68 2.81
C ARG A 133 5.12 -7.16 1.73
N ASP A 134 3.87 -6.69 1.79
CA ASP A 134 2.79 -7.11 0.87
C ASP A 134 2.40 -6.02 -0.15
N HIS A 135 2.94 -4.81 0.02
CA HIS A 135 2.60 -3.60 -0.74
C HIS A 135 3.86 -2.81 -1.10
N VAL A 136 3.73 -1.79 -1.93
CA VAL A 136 4.88 -0.96 -2.33
C VAL A 136 4.94 0.29 -1.47
N MET A 137 6.11 0.59 -0.91
CA MET A 137 6.31 1.83 -0.14
C MET A 137 6.35 3.05 -1.07
N CYS A 138 5.61 4.09 -0.71
CA CYS A 138 5.46 5.33 -1.47
C CYS A 138 5.95 6.58 -0.74
N GLY A 139 6.42 6.43 0.50
CA GLY A 139 6.97 7.53 1.28
C GLY A 139 8.02 7.06 2.26
N ASP A 140 8.82 8.01 2.74
CA ASP A 140 9.80 7.74 3.78
C ASP A 140 9.11 7.48 5.12
N LEU A 141 9.70 6.58 5.91
CA LEU A 141 9.28 6.34 7.28
C LEU A 141 10.00 7.29 8.22
N SER A 142 9.25 8.02 9.03
CA SER A 142 9.78 8.92 10.06
C SER A 142 9.14 8.63 11.42
N THR A 143 9.62 9.29 12.46
CA THR A 143 8.88 9.33 13.72
C THR A 143 7.59 10.15 13.56
N GLY A 144 6.61 9.89 14.43
CA GLY A 144 5.33 10.62 14.45
C GLY A 144 4.12 9.70 14.56
N ALA A 145 2.94 10.28 14.37
CA ALA A 145 1.67 9.59 14.51
C ALA A 145 1.24 8.91 13.21
N TYR A 146 0.74 7.69 13.35
CA TYR A 146 0.29 6.83 12.27
C TYR A 146 -1.07 6.22 12.60
N ARG A 147 -1.72 5.67 11.58
CA ARG A 147 -2.79 4.70 11.76
C ARG A 147 -2.62 3.52 10.82
N PHE A 148 -2.97 2.34 11.33
CA PHE A 148 -3.21 1.16 10.52
C PHE A 148 -4.69 1.12 10.18
N VAL A 149 -5.03 1.00 8.89
CA VAL A 149 -6.41 0.98 8.40
C VAL A 149 -6.67 -0.35 7.75
N TYR A 150 -7.75 -1.01 8.14
CA TYR A 150 -8.28 -2.19 7.47
C TYR A 150 -9.56 -1.81 6.70
N TRP A 151 -9.53 -2.01 5.39
CA TRP A 151 -10.62 -1.64 4.46
C TRP A 151 -11.29 -2.86 3.82
N GLY A 152 -10.98 -4.07 4.28
CA GLY A 152 -11.64 -5.29 3.84
C GLY A 152 -13.06 -5.51 4.42
N LEU A 153 -13.60 -4.53 5.14
CA LEU A 153 -15.01 -4.55 5.58
C LEU A 153 -15.85 -3.74 4.60
N ASP A 154 -17.17 -3.93 4.62
CA ASP A 154 -18.08 -2.92 4.07
C ASP A 154 -17.82 -1.56 4.74
N GLU A 155 -18.17 -0.44 4.11
CA GLU A 155 -17.95 0.87 4.75
C GLU A 155 -18.70 0.99 6.09
N PRO A 156 -18.11 1.60 7.13
CA PRO A 156 -16.80 2.25 7.15
C PRO A 156 -15.61 1.29 7.34
N ALA A 157 -14.45 1.66 6.77
CA ALA A 157 -13.16 1.06 7.11
C ALA A 157 -12.83 1.32 8.60
N ILE A 158 -12.01 0.46 9.19
CA ILE A 158 -11.68 0.50 10.61
C ILE A 158 -10.19 0.79 10.81
N ALA A 159 -9.85 1.61 11.81
CA ALA A 159 -8.48 2.03 12.05
C ALA A 159 -8.10 2.01 13.53
N VAL A 160 -6.80 1.84 13.79
CA VAL A 160 -6.17 2.05 15.10
C VAL A 160 -4.95 2.94 14.95
N ARG A 161 -4.68 3.75 15.98
CA ARG A 161 -3.55 4.68 15.99
C ARG A 161 -2.33 4.08 16.67
N PHE A 162 -1.16 4.47 16.21
CA PHE A 162 0.11 4.20 16.88
C PHE A 162 1.10 5.33 16.56
N GLU A 163 2.20 5.39 17.30
CA GLU A 163 3.26 6.38 17.15
C GLU A 163 4.59 5.67 16.95
N LEU A 164 5.35 6.09 15.94
CA LEU A 164 6.74 5.71 15.77
C LEU A 164 7.63 6.67 16.55
N VAL A 165 8.45 6.10 17.43
CA VAL A 165 9.39 6.84 18.27
C VAL A 165 10.83 6.45 17.94
N PRO A 166 11.82 7.31 18.20
CA PRO A 166 13.24 6.99 18.00
C PRO A 166 13.68 5.73 18.76
#